data_AF-A0A671W743-F1
#
_entry.id   AF-A0A671W743-F1
#
_cell.length_a   1.000
_cell.length_b   1.000
_cell.length_c   1.000
_cell.angle_alpha   90.00
_cell.angle_beta   90.00
_cell.angle_gamma   90.00
#
_symmetry.space_group_name_H-M   'P 1'
#
loop_
_entity.id
_entity.type
_entity.pdbx_description
1 polymer ?
#
loop_
_entity_poly.entity_id
_entity_poly.type
_entity_poly.pdbx_seq_one_letter_code
_entity_poly.pdbx_strand_id
1 'polypeptide(L)'
;MLDQGAEIYKTLHYLSNLIQSLKNPLGTRDNPARICRDLHSCEQKLNDGTYWIDPNLGCSSDTIEVSCNFTGGGQTCLKPITASKPTISVGRVQLNFVHLLSSEAVQHVVIHCLNFSIWRSAEDQPADQGSVRFKAWSGEVFEVGGELEPEVLEDSCWVKDGRWHQTHFVFHSLDPTLLPVVDVFNLPDTSPGSHYHLEVGPVCFL
;
A
#
# COMPACT_ATOMS: atom_id res chain seq x y z
N MET A 1 47.16 -32.39 -7.85
CA MET A 1 46.27 -32.90 -8.92
C MET A 1 44.87 -33.26 -8.40
N LEU A 2 44.69 -33.78 -7.19
CA LEU A 2 43.34 -34.07 -6.61
C LEU A 2 42.55 -32.83 -6.14
N ASP A 3 43.23 -31.72 -5.86
CA ASP A 3 42.64 -30.50 -5.30
C ASP A 3 41.87 -29.65 -6.34
N GLN A 4 42.36 -29.65 -7.58
CA GLN A 4 41.81 -28.82 -8.66
C GLN A 4 40.41 -29.28 -9.11
N GLY A 5 40.15 -30.60 -9.09
CA GLY A 5 38.84 -31.15 -9.39
C GLY A 5 37.80 -30.82 -8.32
N ALA A 6 38.20 -30.80 -7.05
CA ALA A 6 37.33 -30.43 -5.94
C ALA A 6 36.94 -28.93 -6.01
N GLU A 7 37.89 -28.06 -6.32
CA GLU A 7 37.63 -26.63 -6.50
C GLU A 7 36.72 -26.32 -7.70
N ILE A 8 36.89 -27.03 -8.83
CA ILE A 8 35.99 -26.90 -9.99
C ILE A 8 34.57 -27.33 -9.61
N TYR A 9 34.42 -28.44 -8.88
CA TYR A 9 33.11 -28.92 -8.45
C TYR A 9 32.42 -27.94 -7.49
N LYS A 10 33.15 -27.37 -6.52
CA LYS A 10 32.63 -26.31 -5.64
C LYS A 10 32.14 -25.10 -6.44
N THR A 11 32.92 -24.67 -7.44
CA THR A 11 32.57 -23.52 -8.29
C THR A 11 31.30 -23.80 -9.11
N LEU A 12 31.20 -24.98 -9.74
CA LEU A 12 30.00 -25.37 -10.50
C LEU A 12 28.77 -25.45 -9.61
N HIS A 13 28.91 -26.00 -8.41
CA HIS A 13 27.81 -26.08 -7.45
C HIS A 13 27.35 -24.68 -7.00
N TYR A 14 28.30 -23.78 -6.71
CA TYR A 14 28.00 -22.38 -6.40
C TYR A 14 27.25 -21.68 -7.53
N LEU A 15 27.73 -21.80 -8.78
CA LEU A 15 27.07 -21.20 -9.94
C LEU A 15 25.67 -21.78 -10.17
N SER A 16 25.50 -23.08 -9.99
CA SER A 16 24.19 -23.73 -10.07
C SER A 16 23.21 -23.16 -9.03
N ASN A 17 23.67 -23.01 -7.78
CA ASN A 17 22.85 -22.45 -6.70
C ASN A 17 22.52 -20.97 -6.94
N LEU A 18 23.46 -20.20 -7.48
CA LEU A 18 23.26 -18.80 -7.85
C LEU A 18 22.22 -18.66 -8.99
N ILE A 19 22.31 -19.51 -10.01
CA ILE A 19 21.30 -19.52 -11.09
C ILE A 19 19.93 -19.89 -10.52
N GLN A 20 19.86 -20.88 -9.62
CA GLN A 20 18.61 -21.28 -9.00
C GLN A 20 18.00 -20.17 -8.14
N SER A 21 18.82 -19.41 -7.40
CA SER A 21 18.34 -18.30 -6.58
C SER A 21 17.81 -17.13 -7.41
N LEU A 22 18.38 -16.88 -8.60
CA LEU A 22 17.88 -15.87 -9.54
C LEU A 22 16.58 -16.30 -10.22
N LYS A 23 16.40 -17.61 -10.46
CA LYS A 23 15.17 -18.15 -11.05
C LYS A 23 14.02 -18.19 -10.05
N ASN A 24 14.31 -18.51 -8.81
CA ASN A 24 13.33 -18.66 -7.73
C ASN A 24 13.76 -17.80 -6.53
N PRO A 25 13.54 -16.48 -6.60
CA PRO A 25 13.88 -15.59 -5.50
C PRO A 25 13.03 -15.92 -4.26
N LEU A 26 13.63 -15.71 -3.08
CA LEU A 26 12.95 -15.98 -1.79
C LEU A 26 12.30 -14.73 -1.18
N GLY A 27 12.50 -13.55 -1.79
CA GLY A 27 12.00 -12.28 -1.27
C GLY A 27 12.73 -11.85 0.00
N THR A 28 14.00 -12.21 0.15
CA THR A 28 14.86 -11.72 1.23
C THR A 28 15.60 -10.46 0.77
N ARG A 29 16.19 -9.70 1.69
CA ARG A 29 16.94 -8.49 1.33
C ARG A 29 18.09 -8.75 0.35
N ASP A 30 18.76 -9.90 0.50
CA ASP A 30 19.87 -10.30 -0.37
C ASP A 30 19.41 -10.96 -1.68
N ASN A 31 18.17 -11.48 -1.71
CA ASN A 31 17.57 -12.11 -2.89
C ASN A 31 16.10 -11.64 -3.04
N PRO A 32 15.89 -10.35 -3.36
CA PRO A 32 14.58 -9.77 -3.52
C PRO A 32 13.92 -10.31 -4.79
N ALA A 33 12.60 -10.36 -4.80
CA ALA A 33 11.87 -10.56 -6.05
C ALA A 33 11.50 -9.22 -6.68
N ARG A 34 10.98 -9.23 -7.91
CA ARG A 34 10.54 -7.99 -8.55
C ARG A 34 9.28 -7.42 -7.91
N ILE A 35 8.26 -8.26 -7.67
CA ILE A 35 7.00 -7.93 -6.98
C ILE A 35 6.45 -9.18 -6.26
N CYS A 36 5.48 -9.00 -5.35
CA CYS A 36 4.88 -10.12 -4.62
C CYS A 36 4.17 -11.13 -5.53
N ARG A 37 3.58 -10.69 -6.65
CA ARG A 37 2.95 -11.60 -7.63
C ARG A 37 3.95 -12.55 -8.29
N ASP A 38 5.19 -12.11 -8.47
CA ASP A 38 6.26 -12.96 -9.01
C ASP A 38 6.70 -13.99 -7.98
N LEU A 39 6.80 -13.62 -6.69
CA LEU A 39 7.02 -14.58 -5.59
C LEU A 39 5.88 -15.61 -5.51
N HIS A 40 4.64 -15.16 -5.66
CA HIS A 40 3.46 -16.02 -5.65
C HIS A 40 3.49 -17.07 -6.79
N SER A 41 4.06 -16.69 -7.94
CA SER A 41 4.11 -17.52 -9.14
C SER A 41 5.31 -18.48 -9.17
N CYS A 42 6.24 -18.39 -8.20
CA CYS A 42 7.40 -19.26 -8.11
C CYS A 42 7.01 -20.68 -7.63
N GLU A 43 7.93 -21.63 -7.78
CA GLU A 43 7.69 -23.04 -7.42
C GLU A 43 7.45 -23.24 -5.92
N GLN A 44 8.05 -22.39 -5.08
CA GLN A 44 7.93 -22.49 -3.62
C GLN A 44 6.67 -21.78 -3.12
N LYS A 45 5.84 -22.51 -2.38
CA LYS A 45 4.69 -21.92 -1.68
C LYS A 45 5.17 -21.13 -0.47
N LEU A 46 5.03 -19.82 -0.55
CA LEU A 46 5.30 -18.88 0.53
C LEU A 46 4.00 -18.49 1.24
N ASN A 47 4.11 -18.04 2.49
CA ASN A 47 2.98 -17.57 3.29
C ASN A 47 2.91 -16.05 3.30
N ASP A 48 1.73 -15.49 3.53
CA ASP A 48 1.56 -14.04 3.69
C ASP A 48 2.52 -13.49 4.74
N GLY A 49 3.09 -12.32 4.49
CA GLY A 49 4.08 -11.75 5.39
C GLY A 49 4.91 -10.64 4.79
N THR A 50 5.97 -10.27 5.49
CA THR A 50 6.90 -9.23 5.08
C THR A 50 8.02 -9.81 4.21
N TYR A 51 8.25 -9.19 3.06
CA TYR A 51 9.28 -9.58 2.09
C TYR A 51 9.99 -8.35 1.53
N TRP A 52 11.10 -8.59 0.83
CA TRP A 52 11.86 -7.58 0.11
C TRP A 52 11.65 -7.74 -1.39
N ILE A 53 11.38 -6.62 -2.06
CA ILE A 53 11.24 -6.56 -3.52
C ILE A 53 12.14 -5.48 -4.13
N ASP A 54 12.44 -5.66 -5.41
CA ASP A 54 13.21 -4.76 -6.26
C ASP A 54 12.49 -4.50 -7.60
N PRO A 55 11.44 -3.66 -7.62
CA PRO A 55 10.62 -3.41 -8.81
C PRO A 55 11.38 -2.88 -10.03
N ASN A 56 12.33 -1.96 -9.81
CA ASN A 56 13.16 -1.36 -10.85
C ASN A 56 14.32 -2.28 -11.29
N LEU A 57 14.59 -3.35 -10.52
CA LEU A 57 15.75 -4.23 -10.67
C LEU A 57 17.08 -3.45 -10.60
N GLY A 58 18.17 -4.15 -10.90
CA GLY A 58 19.49 -3.56 -11.00
C GLY A 58 20.23 -3.65 -9.68
N CYS A 59 20.55 -2.51 -9.06
CA CYS A 59 21.34 -2.48 -7.84
C CYS A 59 20.44 -2.65 -6.62
N SER A 60 20.41 -3.83 -6.01
CA SER A 60 19.53 -4.18 -4.88
C SER A 60 19.69 -3.35 -3.60
N SER A 61 20.56 -2.34 -3.60
CA SER A 61 20.74 -1.39 -2.50
C SER A 61 19.51 -0.54 -2.20
N ASP A 62 18.61 -0.34 -3.17
CA ASP A 62 17.37 0.43 -3.04
C ASP A 62 16.11 -0.46 -3.00
N THR A 63 16.29 -1.74 -2.65
CA THR A 63 15.20 -2.67 -2.36
C THR A 63 14.27 -2.13 -1.29
N ILE A 64 12.99 -2.49 -1.41
CA ILE A 64 11.95 -2.04 -0.50
C ILE A 64 11.32 -3.21 0.25
N GLU A 65 11.05 -2.99 1.53
CA GLU A 65 10.29 -3.92 2.36
C GLU A 65 8.79 -3.72 2.14
N VAL A 66 8.07 -4.80 1.90
CA VAL A 66 6.63 -4.81 1.58
C VAL A 66 5.91 -5.93 2.31
N SER A 67 4.59 -5.82 2.45
CA SER A 67 3.76 -6.93 2.89
C SER A 67 3.19 -7.63 1.65
N CYS A 68 3.54 -8.90 1.45
CA CYS A 68 2.96 -9.73 0.40
C CYS A 68 1.74 -10.47 0.94
N ASN A 69 0.63 -10.35 0.23
CA ASN A 69 -0.58 -11.12 0.48
C ASN A 69 -0.78 -12.14 -0.67
N PHE A 70 -0.30 -13.35 -0.46
CA PHE A 70 -0.41 -14.48 -1.38
C PHE A 70 -1.79 -15.12 -1.33
N THR A 71 -2.51 -15.04 -0.22
CA THR A 71 -3.93 -15.44 -0.18
C THR A 71 -4.81 -14.53 -1.05
N GLY A 72 -4.43 -13.26 -1.19
CA GLY A 72 -5.01 -12.27 -2.10
C GLY A 72 -4.42 -12.26 -3.52
N GLY A 73 -3.80 -13.35 -3.98
CA GLY A 73 -3.29 -13.47 -5.35
C GLY A 73 -1.90 -12.87 -5.60
N GLY A 74 -1.16 -12.53 -4.54
CA GLY A 74 0.18 -11.95 -4.65
C GLY A 74 0.21 -10.43 -4.60
N GLN A 75 -0.74 -9.81 -3.90
CA GLN A 75 -0.78 -8.36 -3.71
C GLN A 75 0.50 -7.85 -3.02
N THR A 76 1.03 -6.74 -3.52
CA THR A 76 2.15 -6.00 -2.95
C THR A 76 1.61 -4.82 -2.15
N CYS A 77 1.72 -4.86 -0.83
CA CYS A 77 1.19 -3.82 0.04
C CYS A 77 2.30 -2.96 0.67
N LEU A 78 2.26 -1.65 0.45
CA LEU A 78 3.16 -0.65 1.01
C LEU A 78 2.49 -0.01 2.24
N LYS A 79 3.12 -0.16 3.40
CA LYS A 79 2.61 0.43 4.65
C LYS A 79 2.98 1.93 4.72
N PRO A 80 2.11 2.78 5.29
CA PRO A 80 2.49 4.15 5.59
C PRO A 80 3.58 4.17 6.68
N ILE A 81 4.38 5.24 6.70
CA ILE A 81 5.40 5.48 7.73
C ILE A 81 4.75 5.54 9.12
N THR A 82 3.57 6.16 9.19
CA THR A 82 2.73 6.22 10.38
C THR A 82 1.27 6.08 9.98
N ALA A 83 0.47 5.34 10.76
CA ALA A 83 -0.97 5.23 10.52
C ALA A 83 -1.70 6.60 10.54
N SER A 84 -1.13 7.63 11.20
CA SER A 84 -1.75 8.96 11.29
C SER A 84 -1.52 9.88 10.10
N LYS A 85 -0.78 9.45 9.06
CA LYS A 85 -0.47 10.30 7.89
C LYS A 85 -0.39 9.49 6.59
N PRO A 86 -0.88 10.05 5.47
CA PRO A 86 -0.81 9.43 4.14
C PRO A 86 0.60 9.60 3.53
N THR A 87 1.62 9.03 4.16
CA THR A 87 3.00 9.13 3.69
C THR A 87 3.65 7.75 3.72
N ILE A 88 4.22 7.32 2.60
CA ILE A 88 4.99 6.08 2.47
C ILE A 88 6.49 6.39 2.36
N SER A 89 7.34 5.42 2.73
CA SER A 89 8.82 5.55 2.65
C SER A 89 9.41 5.20 1.29
N VAL A 90 8.61 4.69 0.36
CA VAL A 90 9.07 4.22 -0.95
C VAL A 90 9.36 5.38 -1.88
N GLY A 91 10.56 5.36 -2.49
CA GLY A 91 10.97 6.37 -3.45
C GLY A 91 10.18 6.32 -4.76
N ARG A 92 10.08 7.47 -5.45
CA ARG A 92 9.33 7.63 -6.70
C ARG A 92 9.69 6.59 -7.77
N VAL A 93 10.98 6.26 -7.93
CA VAL A 93 11.43 5.29 -8.93
C VAL A 93 10.81 3.92 -8.65
N GLN A 94 10.95 3.41 -7.43
CA GLN A 94 10.40 2.11 -7.06
C GLN A 94 8.88 2.08 -7.19
N LEU A 95 8.19 3.14 -6.73
CA LEU A 95 6.73 3.21 -6.84
C LEU A 95 6.25 3.23 -8.31
N ASN A 96 6.92 3.95 -9.20
CA ASN A 96 6.57 3.96 -10.63
C ASN A 96 6.68 2.57 -11.26
N PHE A 97 7.67 1.76 -10.85
CA PHE A 97 7.76 0.38 -11.32
C PHE A 97 6.67 -0.50 -10.69
N VAL A 98 6.31 -0.30 -9.42
CA VAL A 98 5.15 -0.97 -8.82
C VAL A 98 3.87 -0.65 -9.60
N HIS A 99 3.64 0.62 -9.96
CA HIS A 99 2.51 1.02 -10.81
C HIS A 99 2.52 0.31 -12.17
N LEU A 100 3.66 0.31 -12.86
CA LEU A 100 3.79 -0.34 -14.17
C LEU A 100 3.54 -1.85 -14.11
N LEU A 101 3.87 -2.48 -12.98
CA LEU A 101 3.78 -3.93 -12.82
C LEU A 101 2.44 -4.40 -12.26
N SER A 102 1.54 -3.46 -11.97
CA SER A 102 0.25 -3.73 -11.38
C SER A 102 -0.87 -3.33 -12.34
N SER A 103 -2.02 -3.93 -12.14
CA SER A 103 -3.25 -3.75 -12.91
C SER A 103 -4.34 -3.05 -12.11
N GLU A 104 -4.22 -3.04 -10.79
CA GLU A 104 -5.12 -2.32 -9.90
C GLU A 104 -4.43 -1.93 -8.59
N ALA A 105 -5.03 -1.01 -7.87
CA ALA A 105 -4.61 -0.59 -6.55
C ALA A 105 -5.81 -0.39 -5.62
N VAL A 106 -5.63 -0.75 -4.34
CA VAL A 106 -6.62 -0.54 -3.27
C VAL A 106 -5.94 0.11 -2.07
N GLN A 107 -6.60 1.09 -1.46
CA GLN A 107 -6.19 1.66 -0.19
C GLN A 107 -7.42 1.97 0.67
N HIS A 108 -7.27 1.78 1.99
CA HIS A 108 -8.29 2.14 2.97
C HIS A 108 -7.80 3.31 3.82
N VAL A 109 -8.68 4.26 4.11
CA VAL A 109 -8.43 5.34 5.06
C VAL A 109 -9.62 5.46 5.99
N VAL A 110 -9.40 5.34 7.29
CA VAL A 110 -10.43 5.50 8.31
C VAL A 110 -10.19 6.79 9.06
N ILE A 111 -11.23 7.61 9.21
CA ILE A 111 -11.19 8.81 10.04
C ILE A 111 -12.08 8.54 11.25
N HIS A 112 -11.45 8.37 12.40
CA HIS A 112 -12.12 8.30 13.69
C HIS A 112 -12.44 9.72 14.14
N CYS A 113 -13.66 9.93 14.63
CA CYS A 113 -14.19 11.26 14.92
C CYS A 113 -14.90 11.27 16.28
N LEU A 114 -14.78 12.39 16.98
CA LEU A 114 -15.48 12.67 18.22
C LEU A 114 -16.19 14.02 18.08
N ASN A 115 -17.53 13.97 18.07
CA ASN A 115 -18.41 15.13 17.95
C ASN A 115 -18.28 15.97 16.65
N PHE A 116 -17.77 15.39 15.56
CA PHE A 116 -17.70 16.06 14.25
C PHE A 116 -18.09 15.15 13.09
N SER A 117 -18.76 15.75 12.11
CA SER A 117 -19.02 15.16 10.79
C SER A 117 -17.78 15.23 9.93
N ILE A 118 -17.47 14.15 9.22
CA ILE A 118 -16.35 14.03 8.27
C ILE A 118 -16.85 14.00 6.83
N TRP A 119 -17.97 13.30 6.59
CA TRP A 119 -18.56 13.10 5.28
C TRP A 119 -19.99 13.65 5.22
N ARG A 120 -20.97 12.93 5.75
CA ARG A 120 -22.36 13.43 5.81
C ARG A 120 -22.63 14.15 7.12
N SER A 121 -23.44 15.19 7.06
CA SER A 121 -23.88 15.98 8.23
C SER A 121 -24.98 15.29 9.05
N ALA A 122 -25.76 14.40 8.44
CA ALA A 122 -26.87 13.65 9.02
C ALA A 122 -27.18 12.38 8.19
N GLU A 123 -27.90 11.42 8.77
CA GLU A 123 -28.18 10.10 8.17
C GLU A 123 -28.81 10.16 6.76
N ASP A 124 -29.79 11.05 6.56
CA ASP A 124 -30.52 11.20 5.29
C ASP A 124 -30.01 12.36 4.42
N GLN A 125 -28.89 12.99 4.78
CA GLN A 125 -28.31 14.07 3.98
C GLN A 125 -27.13 13.58 3.14
N PRO A 126 -27.03 13.98 1.86
CA PRO A 126 -25.84 13.70 1.07
C PRO A 126 -24.64 14.44 1.66
N ALA A 127 -23.43 13.96 1.32
CA ALA A 127 -22.22 14.70 1.62
C ALA A 127 -22.20 16.02 0.83
N ASP A 128 -21.46 17.01 1.33
CA ASP A 128 -21.37 18.33 0.72
C ASP A 128 -19.93 18.68 0.31
N GLN A 129 -19.74 19.80 -0.40
CA GLN A 129 -18.43 20.26 -0.87
C GLN A 129 -17.44 20.63 0.26
N GLY A 130 -17.93 20.80 1.50
CA GLY A 130 -17.12 21.01 2.70
C GLY A 130 -16.56 19.73 3.31
N SER A 131 -16.99 18.56 2.82
CA SER A 131 -16.51 17.25 3.28
C SER A 131 -15.01 17.06 3.03
N VAL A 132 -14.44 16.07 3.70
CA VAL A 132 -13.03 15.71 3.51
C VAL A 132 -12.71 15.37 2.06
N ARG A 133 -11.49 15.69 1.63
CA ARG A 133 -11.01 15.39 0.27
C ARG A 133 -9.65 14.73 0.35
N PHE A 134 -9.34 13.88 -0.62
CA PHE A 134 -8.11 13.09 -0.61
C PHE A 134 -7.31 13.34 -1.88
N LYS A 135 -6.03 13.64 -1.73
CA LYS A 135 -5.15 13.83 -2.89
C LYS A 135 -4.55 12.49 -3.32
N ALA A 136 -4.73 12.16 -4.58
CA ALA A 136 -4.10 11.04 -5.26
C ALA A 136 -2.59 11.28 -5.49
N TRP A 137 -1.83 10.21 -5.73
CA TRP A 137 -0.41 10.29 -6.10
C TRP A 137 -0.19 11.05 -7.41
N SER A 138 -1.08 10.82 -8.37
CA SER A 138 -1.13 11.49 -9.68
C SER A 138 -1.41 12.99 -9.57
N GLY A 139 -2.02 13.44 -8.47
CA GLY A 139 -2.35 14.83 -8.18
C GLY A 139 -3.84 15.16 -8.31
N GLU A 140 -4.66 14.27 -8.87
CA GLU A 140 -6.12 14.36 -8.81
C GLU A 140 -6.64 14.32 -7.36
N VAL A 141 -7.89 14.73 -7.18
CA VAL A 141 -8.53 14.82 -5.87
C VAL A 141 -9.81 14.00 -5.86
N PHE A 142 -9.93 13.12 -4.86
CA PHE A 142 -11.16 12.43 -4.55
C PHE A 142 -12.06 13.36 -3.72
N GLU A 143 -13.24 13.70 -4.23
CA GLU A 143 -14.19 14.62 -3.58
C GLU A 143 -15.65 14.33 -3.96
N VAL A 144 -16.59 14.80 -3.14
CA VAL A 144 -18.04 14.60 -3.32
C VAL A 144 -18.50 15.17 -4.67
N GLY A 145 -19.17 14.34 -5.48
CA GLY A 145 -19.70 14.74 -6.79
C GLY A 145 -18.64 15.07 -7.85
N GLY A 146 -17.36 14.76 -7.58
CA GLY A 146 -16.27 14.86 -8.54
C GLY A 146 -16.23 13.68 -9.51
N GLU A 147 -15.31 13.73 -10.48
CA GLU A 147 -15.04 12.57 -11.36
C GLU A 147 -14.50 11.37 -10.56
N LEU A 148 -13.68 11.67 -9.55
CA LEU A 148 -13.22 10.70 -8.57
C LEU A 148 -13.98 10.96 -7.26
N GLU A 149 -15.04 10.19 -7.01
CA GLU A 149 -15.74 10.20 -5.72
C GLU A 149 -15.28 8.97 -4.91
N PRO A 150 -14.86 9.12 -3.64
CA PRO A 150 -14.39 8.00 -2.84
C PRO A 150 -15.55 7.09 -2.43
N GLU A 151 -15.31 5.78 -2.39
CA GLU A 151 -16.27 4.83 -1.83
C GLU A 151 -16.26 4.92 -0.30
N VAL A 152 -17.45 4.92 0.31
CA VAL A 152 -17.61 5.00 1.77
C VAL A 152 -18.32 3.76 2.27
N LEU A 153 -17.61 2.88 2.97
CA LEU A 153 -18.15 1.63 3.51
C LEU A 153 -18.97 1.83 4.78
N GLU A 154 -18.55 2.78 5.61
CA GLU A 154 -19.22 3.13 6.86
C GLU A 154 -19.10 4.63 7.09
N ASP A 155 -20.16 5.26 7.58
CA ASP A 155 -20.16 6.67 8.00
C ASP A 155 -21.07 6.86 9.21
N SER A 156 -20.47 6.89 10.40
CA SER A 156 -21.13 7.15 11.68
C SER A 156 -20.73 8.49 12.29
N CYS A 157 -19.85 9.28 11.64
CA CYS A 157 -19.35 10.54 12.17
C CYS A 157 -20.39 11.66 12.30
N TRP A 158 -21.55 11.54 11.65
CA TRP A 158 -22.65 12.47 11.82
C TRP A 158 -23.24 12.45 13.24
N VAL A 159 -23.02 11.37 14.02
CA VAL A 159 -23.48 11.22 15.40
C VAL A 159 -22.60 12.01 16.37
N LYS A 160 -23.21 12.96 17.10
CA LYS A 160 -22.52 13.87 18.06
C LYS A 160 -22.96 13.60 19.50
N ASP A 161 -22.73 12.37 19.97
CA ASP A 161 -23.18 11.87 21.28
C ASP A 161 -22.07 11.83 22.34
N GLY A 162 -20.90 12.41 22.06
CA GLY A 162 -19.72 12.36 22.93
C GLY A 162 -18.96 11.04 22.89
N ARG A 163 -19.26 10.14 21.95
CA ARG A 163 -18.51 8.90 21.72
C ARG A 163 -17.73 8.96 20.41
N TRP A 164 -16.75 8.07 20.30
CA TRP A 164 -15.98 7.90 19.07
C TRP A 164 -16.83 7.15 18.03
N HIS A 165 -16.82 7.69 16.82
CA HIS A 165 -17.41 7.12 15.62
C HIS A 165 -16.36 7.12 14.50
N GLN A 166 -16.72 6.64 13.32
CA GLN A 166 -15.77 6.58 12.20
C GLN A 166 -16.44 6.77 10.83
N THR A 167 -15.63 7.25 9.88
CA THR A 167 -15.94 7.15 8.46
C THR A 167 -14.83 6.35 7.78
N HIS A 168 -15.21 5.29 7.06
CA HIS A 168 -14.29 4.36 6.39
C HIS A 168 -14.35 4.57 4.87
N PHE A 169 -13.28 5.14 4.33
CA PHE A 169 -13.08 5.36 2.90
C PHE A 169 -12.29 4.22 2.26
N VAL A 170 -12.71 3.83 1.06
CA VAL A 170 -12.03 2.86 0.20
C VAL A 170 -11.75 3.50 -1.14
N PHE A 171 -10.49 3.43 -1.53
CA PHE A 171 -10.01 3.88 -2.82
C PHE A 171 -9.62 2.62 -3.60
N HIS A 172 -10.44 2.25 -4.59
CA HIS A 172 -10.13 1.18 -5.53
C HIS A 172 -10.03 1.76 -6.94
N SER A 173 -8.98 1.41 -7.67
CA SER A 173 -8.74 1.89 -9.02
C SER A 173 -8.07 0.83 -9.90
N LEU A 174 -8.54 0.72 -11.14
CA LEU A 174 -7.86 -0.04 -12.21
C LEU A 174 -6.71 0.76 -12.85
N ASP A 175 -6.60 2.05 -12.54
CA ASP A 175 -5.40 2.85 -12.79
C ASP A 175 -4.57 2.91 -11.49
N PRO A 176 -3.50 2.11 -11.37
CA PRO A 176 -2.68 2.08 -10.15
C PRO A 176 -1.93 3.39 -9.91
N THR A 177 -1.78 4.26 -10.93
CA THR A 177 -1.04 5.52 -10.81
C THR A 177 -1.75 6.57 -9.94
N LEU A 178 -3.05 6.41 -9.70
CA LEU A 178 -3.83 7.26 -8.81
C LEU A 178 -3.42 7.07 -7.33
N LEU A 179 -2.96 5.88 -6.93
CA LEU A 179 -2.67 5.57 -5.53
C LEU A 179 -1.16 5.52 -5.26
N PRO A 180 -0.71 5.80 -4.02
CA PRO A 180 -1.49 6.02 -2.79
C PRO A 180 -2.15 7.41 -2.70
N VAL A 181 -3.07 7.54 -1.74
CA VAL A 181 -3.43 8.83 -1.15
C VAL A 181 -2.19 9.45 -0.52
N VAL A 182 -1.91 10.71 -0.83
CA VAL A 182 -0.73 11.47 -0.38
C VAL A 182 -1.06 12.64 0.54
N ASP A 183 -2.31 13.07 0.58
CA ASP A 183 -2.76 14.17 1.44
C ASP A 183 -4.27 14.10 1.74
N VAL A 184 -4.69 14.71 2.85
CA VAL A 184 -6.10 14.81 3.25
C VAL A 184 -6.42 16.28 3.55
N PHE A 185 -7.43 16.81 2.86
CA PHE A 185 -7.89 18.19 3.00
C PHE A 185 -9.25 18.27 3.69
N ASN A 186 -9.62 19.49 4.12
CA ASN A 186 -10.88 19.81 4.77
C ASN A 186 -11.13 19.01 6.06
N LEU A 187 -10.07 18.57 6.76
CA LEU A 187 -10.21 18.01 8.11
C LEU A 187 -10.66 19.12 9.08
N PRO A 188 -11.59 18.82 10.02
CA PRO A 188 -12.11 19.83 10.94
C PRO A 188 -11.05 20.29 11.95
N ASP A 189 -11.13 21.55 12.36
CA ASP A 189 -10.30 22.08 13.45
C ASP A 189 -10.67 21.43 14.79
N THR A 190 -9.68 20.93 15.51
CA THR A 190 -9.89 20.32 16.83
C THR A 190 -10.20 21.38 17.87
N SER A 191 -11.21 21.15 18.71
CA SER A 191 -11.59 22.03 19.83
C SER A 191 -11.79 21.18 21.09
N PRO A 192 -11.87 21.77 22.30
CA PRO A 192 -12.05 21.00 23.53
C PRO A 192 -13.30 20.11 23.46
N GLY A 193 -13.12 18.79 23.56
CA GLY A 193 -14.21 17.80 23.45
C GLY A 193 -14.53 17.35 22.03
N SER A 194 -13.71 17.73 21.06
CA SER A 194 -13.97 17.60 19.63
C SER A 194 -12.65 17.28 18.91
N HIS A 195 -12.47 16.01 18.56
CA HIS A 195 -11.19 15.46 18.09
C HIS A 195 -11.38 14.54 16.88
N TYR A 196 -10.30 14.29 16.16
CA TYR A 196 -10.25 13.25 15.15
C TYR A 196 -8.92 12.49 15.24
N HIS A 197 -8.91 11.27 14.72
CA HIS A 197 -7.71 10.48 14.50
C HIS A 197 -7.77 9.82 13.13
N LEU A 198 -6.69 9.96 12.36
CA LEU A 198 -6.55 9.33 11.05
C LEU A 198 -5.91 7.95 11.20
N GLU A 199 -6.48 6.96 10.55
CA GLU A 199 -5.92 5.61 10.39
C GLU A 199 -5.80 5.30 8.89
N VAL A 200 -4.60 5.50 8.36
CA VAL A 200 -4.22 5.20 6.99
C VAL A 200 -3.78 3.75 6.90
N GLY A 201 -4.48 2.97 6.08
CA GLY A 201 -4.11 1.60 5.74
C GLY A 201 -2.98 1.54 4.70
N PRO A 202 -2.38 0.35 4.50
CA PRO A 202 -1.43 0.14 3.41
C PRO A 202 -2.12 0.37 2.07
N VAL A 203 -1.35 0.83 1.07
CA VAL A 203 -1.76 0.78 -0.33
C VAL A 203 -1.31 -0.55 -0.91
N CYS A 204 -2.23 -1.31 -1.50
CA CYS A 204 -1.98 -2.64 -2.05
C CYS A 204 -2.16 -2.63 -3.57
N PHE A 205 -1.23 -3.27 -4.27
CA PHE A 205 -1.20 -3.34 -5.72
C PHE A 205 -1.21 -4.80 -6.19
N LEU A 206 -1.95 -5.12 -7.26
CA LEU A 206 -2.03 -6.47 -7.84
C LEU A 206 -1.69 -6.49 -9.33
#